data_AF-A0AAU1JBG2-F1
#
_entry.id   AF-A0AAU1JBG2-F1
#
_cell.length_a   1.000
_cell.length_b   1.000
_cell.length_c   1.000
_cell.angle_alpha   90.00
_cell.angle_beta   90.00
_cell.angle_gamma   90.00
#
_symmetry.space_group_name_H-M   'P 1'
#
loop_
_entity.id
_entity.type
_entity.pdbx_description
1 polymer ?
#
loop_
_entity_poly.entity_id
_entity_poly.type
_entity_poly.pdbx_seq_one_letter_code
_entity_poly.pdbx_strand_id
1 'polypeptide(L)'
;MTSALLSQAMCSTVDTPLLPLPDRVVGLLSELGSPPRLAAHLRAVHDVAHQLAVWLEQHCPAVAFDREAVLFGAATHDVGKTVHVSELSGPGAAHEEAGQALLLAHGVSPELARFAATHASWARSPVGLEDLLVSLADKIWKNKRVPGLEDLVVARLAHATGRAVWEEFIALDEVLARIGDGADERLAFQASFPIHG
;
A
#
# COMPACT_ATOMS: atom_id res chain seq x y z
N MET A 1 20.81 1.08 16.23
CA MET A 1 21.40 1.58 14.97
C MET A 1 20.66 0.90 13.84
N THR A 2 20.05 1.66 12.93
CA THR A 2 19.33 1.12 11.77
C THR A 2 20.32 0.46 10.82
N SER A 3 20.03 -0.76 10.34
CA SER A 3 20.86 -1.45 9.35
C SER A 3 20.95 -0.63 8.06
N ALA A 4 22.13 -0.58 7.43
CA ALA A 4 22.35 0.17 6.19
C ALA A 4 21.40 -0.28 5.05
N LEU A 5 21.10 -1.58 4.99
CA LEU A 5 20.17 -2.15 4.03
C LEU A 5 18.72 -1.71 4.27
N LEU A 6 18.31 -1.59 5.54
CA LEU A 6 16.99 -1.08 5.90
C LEU A 6 16.85 0.39 5.49
N SER A 7 17.86 1.22 5.77
CA SER A 7 17.86 2.62 5.34
C SER A 7 17.80 2.76 3.81
N GLN A 8 18.53 1.91 3.07
CA GLN A 8 18.52 1.91 1.62
C GLN A 8 17.15 1.53 1.05
N ALA A 9 16.50 0.52 1.63
CA ALA A 9 15.17 0.08 1.22
C ALA A 9 14.12 1.20 1.32
N MET A 10 14.19 2.03 2.38
CA MET A 10 13.17 3.06 2.65
C MET A 10 13.39 4.38 1.91
N CYS A 11 14.64 4.84 1.79
CA CYS A 11 14.94 6.24 1.44
C CYS A 11 15.89 6.41 0.24
N SER A 12 16.53 5.36 -0.27
CA SER A 12 17.54 5.51 -1.33
C SER A 12 16.91 6.05 -2.61
N THR A 13 17.33 7.25 -3.04
CA THR A 13 16.93 7.88 -4.31
C THR A 13 17.85 7.51 -5.47
N VAL A 14 18.97 6.84 -5.19
CA VAL A 14 19.93 6.39 -6.20
C VAL A 14 19.39 5.14 -6.88
N ASP A 15 19.25 5.20 -8.21
CA ASP A 15 18.92 4.09 -9.12
C ASP A 15 17.56 3.41 -8.93
N THR A 16 16.61 4.01 -8.19
CA THR A 16 15.26 3.44 -8.02
C THR A 16 14.18 4.51 -8.28
N PRO A 17 13.27 4.30 -9.25
CA PRO A 17 12.23 5.28 -9.59
C PRO A 17 11.10 5.40 -8.56
N LEU A 18 11.17 4.63 -7.46
CA LEU A 18 10.12 4.58 -6.45
C LEU A 18 10.25 5.76 -5.49
N LEU A 19 9.11 6.36 -5.14
CA LEU A 19 9.06 7.39 -4.09
C LEU A 19 9.61 6.86 -2.76
N PRO A 20 10.35 7.68 -1.99
CA PRO A 20 10.77 7.29 -0.65
C PRO A 20 9.57 7.20 0.30
N LEU A 21 9.70 6.39 1.36
CA LEU A 21 8.69 6.35 2.41
C LEU A 21 8.64 7.67 3.20
N PRO A 22 7.47 8.07 3.74
CA PRO A 22 7.36 9.25 4.61
C PRO A 22 8.25 9.14 5.85
N ASP A 23 8.87 10.23 6.29
CA ASP A 23 9.82 10.25 7.43
C ASP A 23 9.26 9.59 8.70
N ARG A 24 7.96 9.79 8.98
CA ARG A 24 7.30 9.15 10.13
C ARG A 24 7.28 7.63 10.05
N VAL A 25 7.15 7.07 8.85
CA VAL A 25 7.17 5.63 8.59
C VAL A 25 8.61 5.11 8.65
N VAL A 26 9.56 5.88 8.11
CA VAL A 26 11.00 5.57 8.20
C VAL A 26 11.45 5.44 9.66
N GLY A 27 11.04 6.39 10.51
CA GLY A 27 11.30 6.36 11.95
C GLY A 27 10.71 5.12 12.62
N LEU A 28 9.42 4.86 12.37
CA LEU A 28 8.72 3.69 12.89
C LEU A 28 9.40 2.37 12.49
N LEU A 29 9.68 2.15 11.20
CA LEU A 29 10.30 0.91 10.72
C LEU A 29 11.72 0.73 11.24
N SER A 30 12.45 1.83 11.46
CA SER A 30 13.77 1.81 12.09
C SER A 30 13.71 1.38 13.55
N GLU A 31 12.76 1.92 14.31
CA GLU A 31 12.53 1.58 15.72
C GLU A 31 12.12 0.12 15.88
N LEU A 32 11.27 -0.37 14.99
CA LEU A 32 10.82 -1.76 14.96
C LEU A 32 11.89 -2.76 14.50
N GLY A 33 13.01 -2.30 13.95
CA GLY A 33 14.02 -3.17 13.35
C GLY A 33 13.47 -3.99 12.18
N SER A 34 12.59 -3.39 11.38
CA SER A 34 11.86 -4.07 10.31
C SER A 34 12.80 -4.71 9.28
N PRO A 35 12.47 -5.91 8.75
CA PRO A 35 13.23 -6.52 7.66
C PRO A 35 13.43 -5.60 6.45
N PRO A 36 14.63 -5.52 5.85
CA PRO A 36 14.85 -4.73 4.63
C PRO A 36 13.90 -5.11 3.48
N ARG A 37 13.60 -6.41 3.30
CA ARG A 37 12.59 -6.90 2.34
C ARG A 37 11.21 -6.29 2.57
N LEU A 38 10.78 -6.17 3.83
CA LEU A 38 9.50 -5.58 4.19
C LEU A 38 9.49 -4.09 3.86
N ALA A 39 10.52 -3.35 4.24
CA ALA A 39 10.63 -1.94 3.91
C ALA A 39 10.59 -1.68 2.39
N ALA A 40 11.27 -2.53 1.60
CA ALA A 40 11.26 -2.43 0.14
C ALA A 40 9.86 -2.71 -0.45
N HIS A 41 9.12 -3.69 0.10
CA HIS A 41 7.73 -3.94 -0.25
C HIS A 41 6.83 -2.73 0.04
N LEU A 42 6.88 -2.22 1.27
CA LEU A 42 6.07 -1.08 1.70
C LEU A 42 6.34 0.15 0.83
N ARG A 43 7.60 0.36 0.42
CA ARG A 43 7.97 1.44 -0.50
C ARG A 43 7.37 1.26 -1.89
N ALA A 44 7.43 0.05 -2.46
CA ALA A 44 6.83 -0.23 -3.77
C ALA A 44 5.31 -0.03 -3.76
N VAL A 45 4.63 -0.46 -2.69
CA VAL A 45 3.17 -0.26 -2.53
C VAL A 45 2.83 1.21 -2.28
N HIS A 46 3.62 1.93 -1.50
CA HIS A 46 3.46 3.37 -1.27
C HIS A 46 3.57 4.18 -2.57
N ASP A 47 4.56 3.88 -3.41
CA ASP A 47 4.73 4.52 -4.72
C ASP A 47 3.49 4.33 -5.61
N VAL A 48 2.97 3.10 -5.66
CA VAL A 48 1.74 2.77 -6.39
C VAL A 48 0.52 3.49 -5.83
N ALA A 49 0.39 3.57 -4.50
CA ALA A 49 -0.67 4.32 -3.86
C ALA A 49 -0.61 5.82 -4.20
N HIS A 50 0.59 6.38 -4.35
CA HIS A 50 0.78 7.74 -4.84
C HIS A 50 0.32 7.90 -6.29
N GLN A 51 0.65 6.96 -7.18
CA GLN A 51 0.19 6.97 -8.57
C GLN A 51 -1.35 6.90 -8.66
N LEU A 52 -1.99 6.05 -7.84
CA LEU A 52 -3.45 5.95 -7.75
C LEU A 52 -4.08 7.23 -7.20
N ALA A 53 -3.50 7.84 -6.16
CA ALA A 53 -4.00 9.09 -5.59
C ALA A 53 -3.92 10.25 -6.59
N VAL A 54 -2.79 10.39 -7.30
CA VAL A 54 -2.63 11.39 -8.37
C VAL A 54 -3.65 11.19 -9.48
N TRP A 55 -3.85 9.94 -9.91
CA TRP A 55 -4.89 9.63 -10.91
C TRP A 55 -6.28 10.01 -10.42
N LEU A 56 -6.63 9.66 -9.18
CA LEU A 56 -7.95 9.95 -8.63
C LEU A 56 -8.23 11.45 -8.54
N GLU A 57 -7.24 12.25 -8.10
CA GLU A 57 -7.35 13.71 -8.05
C GLU A 57 -7.54 14.34 -9.43
N GLN A 58 -6.93 13.78 -10.47
CA GLN A 58 -7.04 14.27 -11.84
C GLN A 58 -8.35 13.84 -12.52
N HIS A 59 -8.74 12.58 -12.34
CA HIS A 59 -9.89 11.97 -13.00
C HIS A 59 -11.23 12.29 -12.31
N CYS A 60 -11.20 12.40 -10.99
CA CYS A 60 -12.36 12.62 -10.13
C CYS A 60 -12.10 13.72 -9.07
N PRO A 61 -11.83 14.98 -9.46
CA PRO A 61 -11.44 16.04 -8.52
C PRO A 61 -12.51 16.38 -7.46
N ALA A 62 -13.77 16.00 -7.68
CA ALA A 62 -14.86 16.19 -6.73
C ALA A 62 -14.96 15.07 -5.67
N VAL A 63 -14.25 13.95 -5.86
CA VAL A 63 -14.26 12.83 -4.90
C VAL A 63 -13.36 13.19 -3.73
N ALA A 64 -13.96 13.43 -2.57
CA ALA A 64 -13.22 13.63 -1.34
C ALA A 64 -12.69 12.29 -0.81
N PHE A 65 -11.39 12.23 -0.55
CA PHE A 65 -10.74 11.12 0.14
C PHE A 65 -9.54 11.67 0.92
N ASP A 66 -9.13 10.95 1.97
CA ASP A 66 -7.93 11.31 2.72
C ASP A 66 -6.67 10.72 2.03
N ARG A 67 -6.02 11.53 1.18
CA ARG A 67 -4.77 11.18 0.49
C ARG A 67 -3.69 10.72 1.46
N GLU A 68 -3.49 11.45 2.54
CA GLU A 68 -2.42 11.16 3.50
C GLU A 68 -2.68 9.85 4.24
N ALA A 69 -3.94 9.54 4.53
CA ALA A 69 -4.34 8.25 5.09
C ALA A 69 -4.05 7.09 4.13
N VAL A 70 -4.35 7.24 2.83
CA VAL A 70 -4.05 6.22 1.81
C VAL A 70 -2.54 5.98 1.70
N LEU A 71 -1.76 7.06 1.60
CA LEU A 71 -0.31 6.98 1.48
C LEU A 71 0.34 6.33 2.70
N PHE A 72 -0.15 6.67 3.90
CA PHE A 72 0.30 6.04 5.13
C PHE A 72 -0.12 4.58 5.21
N GLY A 73 -1.39 4.27 4.94
CA GLY A 73 -1.92 2.91 4.96
C GLY A 73 -1.13 1.99 4.04
N ALA A 74 -0.85 2.42 2.81
CA ALA A 74 0.01 1.70 1.87
C ALA A 74 1.43 1.47 2.42
N ALA A 75 2.01 2.50 3.04
CA ALA A 75 3.34 2.47 3.63
C ALA A 75 3.45 1.64 4.93
N THR A 76 2.33 1.20 5.52
CA THR A 76 2.35 0.45 6.80
C THR A 76 1.48 -0.80 6.83
N HIS A 77 0.71 -1.12 5.78
CA HIS A 77 -0.29 -2.19 5.83
C HIS A 77 0.28 -3.55 6.28
N ASP A 78 1.51 -3.85 5.88
CA ASP A 78 2.19 -5.11 6.16
C ASP A 78 3.14 -5.03 7.37
N VAL A 79 3.09 -3.97 8.18
CA VAL A 79 4.05 -3.74 9.28
C VAL A 79 4.07 -4.87 10.32
N GLY A 80 2.98 -5.62 10.47
CA GLY A 80 2.94 -6.79 11.35
C GLY A 80 3.90 -7.91 10.92
N LYS A 81 4.39 -7.90 9.68
CA LYS A 81 5.43 -8.83 9.20
C LYS A 81 6.80 -8.57 9.81
N THR A 82 6.97 -7.47 10.55
CA THR A 82 8.13 -7.31 11.44
C THR A 82 8.09 -8.29 12.61
N VAL A 83 6.88 -8.64 13.09
CA VAL A 83 6.67 -9.65 14.14
C VAL A 83 6.55 -11.04 13.51
N HIS A 84 5.77 -11.17 12.44
CA HIS A 84 5.52 -12.43 11.75
C HIS A 84 6.37 -12.57 10.48
N VAL A 85 7.70 -12.54 10.64
CA VAL A 85 8.68 -12.53 9.54
C VAL A 85 8.51 -13.70 8.55
N SER A 86 8.04 -14.86 9.01
CA SER A 86 7.76 -16.01 8.14
C SER A 86 6.72 -15.72 7.05
N GLU A 87 5.83 -14.74 7.27
CA GLU A 87 4.79 -14.34 6.32
C GLU A 87 5.31 -13.40 5.21
N LEU A 88 6.61 -13.06 5.21
CA LEU A 88 7.24 -12.33 4.09
C LEU A 88 7.44 -13.21 2.85
N SER A 89 7.54 -14.52 3.02
CA SER A 89 7.75 -15.48 1.94
C SER A 89 6.82 -16.70 2.02
N GLY A 90 6.21 -16.96 3.18
CA GLY A 90 5.21 -17.99 3.39
C GLY A 90 3.78 -17.45 3.41
N PRO A 91 2.78 -18.35 3.36
CA PRO A 91 1.40 -17.97 3.59
C PRO A 91 1.18 -17.54 5.06
N GLY A 92 0.19 -16.68 5.29
CA GLY A 92 -0.20 -16.26 6.62
C GLY A 92 -1.04 -14.99 6.60
N ALA A 93 -1.64 -14.69 7.75
CA ALA A 93 -2.48 -13.51 7.98
C ALA A 93 -2.33 -12.96 9.41
N ALA A 94 -1.42 -13.51 10.22
CA ALA A 94 -1.22 -13.05 11.60
C ALA A 94 -0.65 -11.61 11.64
N HIS A 95 0.07 -11.19 10.58
CA HIS A 95 0.53 -9.81 10.44
C HIS A 95 -0.60 -8.77 10.43
N GLU A 96 -1.84 -9.13 10.08
CA GLU A 96 -2.94 -8.17 9.98
C GLU A 96 -3.28 -7.59 11.37
N GLU A 97 -3.63 -8.47 12.32
CA GLU A 97 -3.95 -8.08 13.69
C GLU A 97 -2.70 -7.56 14.43
N ALA A 98 -1.57 -8.24 14.27
CA ALA A 98 -0.31 -7.82 14.90
C ALA A 98 0.14 -6.44 14.41
N GLY A 99 -0.02 -6.15 13.12
CA GLY A 99 0.33 -4.85 12.53
C GLY A 99 -0.53 -3.73 13.08
N GLN A 100 -1.84 -3.93 13.20
CA GLN A 100 -2.72 -2.94 13.81
C GLN A 100 -2.34 -2.69 15.28
N ALA A 101 -2.15 -3.75 16.07
CA ALA A 101 -1.74 -3.64 17.46
C ALA A 101 -0.40 -2.91 17.62
N LEU A 102 0.56 -3.18 16.73
CA LEU A 102 1.87 -2.55 16.73
C LEU A 102 1.78 -1.05 16.44
N LEU A 103 1.00 -0.65 15.45
CA LEU A 103 0.78 0.76 15.12
C LEU A 103 0.14 1.52 16.29
N LEU A 104 -0.90 0.95 16.90
CA LEU A 104 -1.56 1.52 18.08
C LEU A 104 -0.59 1.70 19.26
N ALA A 105 0.26 0.70 19.52
CA ALA A 105 1.26 0.76 20.57
C ALA A 105 2.31 1.87 20.35
N HIS A 106 2.55 2.28 19.10
CA HIS A 106 3.43 3.40 18.73
C HIS A 106 2.68 4.73 18.55
N GLY A 107 1.46 4.84 19.08
CA GLY A 107 0.70 6.09 19.12
C GLY A 107 0.04 6.49 17.80
N VAL A 108 -0.01 5.59 16.81
CA VAL A 108 -0.79 5.80 15.58
C VAL A 108 -2.28 5.73 15.93
N SER A 109 -3.09 6.63 15.37
CA SER A 109 -4.52 6.65 15.65
C SER A 109 -5.23 5.38 15.14
N PRO A 110 -6.34 4.94 15.77
CA PRO A 110 -7.10 3.79 15.31
C PRO A 110 -7.55 3.89 13.84
N GLU A 111 -7.89 5.10 13.39
CA GLU A 111 -8.28 5.35 12.00
C GLU A 111 -7.17 4.96 11.04
N LEU A 112 -5.92 5.32 11.31
CA LEU A 112 -4.80 4.99 10.43
C LEU A 112 -4.31 3.54 10.64
N ALA A 113 -4.32 3.06 11.87
CA ALA A 113 -3.85 1.71 12.21
C ALA A 113 -4.72 0.61 11.57
N ARG A 114 -6.00 0.90 11.29
CA ARG A 114 -6.94 -0.07 10.69
C ARG A 114 -6.45 -0.65 9.37
N PHE A 115 -5.69 0.11 8.57
CA PHE A 115 -5.24 -0.34 7.24
C PHE A 115 -4.39 -1.61 7.33
N ALA A 116 -3.66 -1.82 8.43
CA ALA A 116 -2.92 -3.07 8.63
C ALA A 116 -3.85 -4.29 8.72
N ALA A 117 -5.03 -4.14 9.32
CA ALA A 117 -6.01 -5.21 9.45
C ALA A 117 -7.02 -5.31 8.28
N THR A 118 -7.25 -4.23 7.53
CA THR A 118 -8.32 -4.20 6.51
C THR A 118 -7.85 -4.46 5.09
N HIS A 119 -6.55 -4.30 4.78
CA HIS A 119 -6.02 -4.33 3.40
C HIS A 119 -6.23 -5.66 2.66
N ALA A 120 -6.38 -6.79 3.37
CA ALA A 120 -6.66 -8.11 2.81
C ALA A 120 -8.15 -8.47 2.80
N SER A 121 -9.00 -7.61 3.38
CA SER A 121 -10.37 -7.92 3.82
C SER A 121 -11.42 -6.94 3.30
N TRP A 122 -11.28 -6.49 2.05
CA TRP A 122 -12.16 -5.49 1.41
C TRP A 122 -13.62 -5.93 1.21
N ALA A 123 -13.94 -7.22 1.38
CA ALA A 123 -15.31 -7.72 1.30
C ALA A 123 -16.11 -7.56 2.61
N ARG A 124 -15.47 -7.17 3.72
CA ARG A 124 -16.12 -7.05 5.04
C ARG A 124 -16.45 -5.60 5.35
N SER A 125 -17.73 -5.26 5.43
CA SER A 125 -18.21 -3.90 5.75
C SER A 125 -17.88 -3.51 7.21
N PRO A 126 -17.56 -2.23 7.50
CA PRO A 126 -17.44 -1.09 6.56
C PRO A 126 -16.02 -0.93 6.00
N VAL A 127 -15.92 -0.78 4.66
CA VAL A 127 -14.66 -0.44 3.93
C VAL A 127 -14.87 0.88 3.20
N GLY A 128 -14.06 1.88 3.54
CA GLY A 128 -14.04 3.20 2.90
C GLY A 128 -13.32 3.18 1.54
N LEU A 129 -13.38 4.28 0.80
CA LEU A 129 -12.63 4.40 -0.45
C LEU A 129 -11.12 4.30 -0.19
N GLU A 130 -10.64 4.87 0.91
CA GLU A 130 -9.23 4.81 1.32
C GLU A 130 -8.76 3.38 1.55
N ASP A 131 -9.55 2.55 2.22
CA ASP A 131 -9.25 1.14 2.45
C ASP A 131 -9.19 0.34 1.14
N LEU A 132 -10.08 0.65 0.19
CA LEU A 132 -10.05 0.05 -1.15
C LEU A 132 -8.82 0.49 -1.94
N LEU A 133 -8.40 1.76 -1.86
CA LEU A 133 -7.21 2.26 -2.54
C LEU A 133 -5.92 1.63 -1.98
N VAL A 134 -5.82 1.47 -0.66
CA VAL A 134 -4.70 0.74 -0.03
C VAL A 134 -4.67 -0.72 -0.48
N SER A 135 -5.84 -1.38 -0.46
CA SER A 135 -5.96 -2.76 -0.93
C SER A 135 -5.58 -2.89 -2.40
N LEU A 136 -6.02 -1.95 -3.24
CA LEU A 136 -5.75 -1.95 -4.68
C LEU A 136 -4.26 -1.73 -4.97
N ALA A 137 -3.61 -0.82 -4.24
CA ALA A 137 -2.17 -0.61 -4.32
C ALA A 137 -1.38 -1.90 -4.01
N ASP A 138 -1.75 -2.62 -2.95
CA ASP A 138 -1.13 -3.90 -2.58
C ASP A 138 -1.36 -5.04 -3.61
N LYS A 139 -2.37 -4.92 -4.49
CA LYS A 139 -2.51 -5.87 -5.60
C LYS A 139 -1.75 -5.42 -6.84
N ILE A 140 -1.93 -4.17 -7.25
CA ILE A 140 -1.43 -3.70 -8.55
C ILE A 140 0.08 -3.46 -8.56
N TRP A 141 0.76 -3.29 -7.42
CA TRP A 141 2.22 -3.13 -7.41
C TRP A 141 2.95 -4.27 -8.12
N LYS A 142 2.40 -5.48 -8.07
CA LYS A 142 2.89 -6.69 -8.77
C LYS A 142 2.01 -7.10 -9.96
N ASN A 143 1.28 -6.15 -10.52
CA ASN A 143 0.33 -6.34 -11.63
C ASN A 143 -0.75 -7.42 -11.35
N LYS A 144 -1.17 -7.59 -10.09
CA LYS A 144 -2.25 -8.52 -9.76
C LYS A 144 -3.60 -7.82 -9.90
N ARG A 145 -4.37 -8.22 -10.91
CA ARG A 145 -5.77 -7.80 -11.09
C ARG A 145 -6.71 -8.59 -10.17
N VAL A 146 -7.67 -7.89 -9.56
CA VAL A 146 -8.65 -8.49 -8.63
C VAL A 146 -10.03 -7.89 -8.95
N PRO A 147 -10.81 -8.52 -9.86
CA PRO A 147 -12.06 -7.95 -10.36
C PRO A 147 -13.03 -7.52 -9.25
N GLY A 148 -13.23 -8.35 -8.23
CA GLY A 148 -14.15 -7.99 -7.14
C GLY A 148 -13.70 -6.79 -6.27
N LEU A 149 -12.40 -6.47 -6.23
CA LEU A 149 -11.90 -5.26 -5.58
C LEU A 149 -12.04 -4.05 -6.52
N GLU A 150 -11.72 -4.24 -7.79
CA GLU A 150 -11.86 -3.23 -8.83
C GLU A 150 -13.32 -2.77 -8.98
N ASP A 151 -14.27 -3.71 -8.99
CA ASP A 151 -15.71 -3.43 -9.02
C ASP A 151 -16.17 -2.55 -7.84
N LEU A 152 -15.62 -2.78 -6.64
CA LEU A 152 -15.94 -1.96 -5.47
C LEU A 152 -15.42 -0.53 -5.63
N VAL A 153 -14.21 -0.35 -6.17
CA VAL A 153 -13.65 0.98 -6.45
C VAL A 153 -14.50 1.68 -7.51
N VAL A 154 -14.78 1.02 -8.64
CA VAL A 154 -15.63 1.56 -9.72
C VAL A 154 -17.00 1.97 -9.18
N ALA A 155 -17.63 1.14 -8.35
CA ALA A 155 -18.92 1.46 -7.73
C ALA A 155 -18.85 2.71 -6.82
N ARG A 156 -17.78 2.88 -6.04
CA ARG A 156 -17.58 4.07 -5.21
C ARG A 156 -17.38 5.32 -6.06
N LEU A 157 -16.59 5.23 -7.12
CA LEU A 157 -16.33 6.35 -8.03
C LEU A 157 -17.60 6.76 -8.77
N ALA A 158 -18.31 5.81 -9.39
CA ALA A 158 -19.55 6.08 -10.11
C ALA A 158 -20.61 6.72 -9.20
N HIS A 159 -20.72 6.25 -7.95
CA HIS A 159 -21.61 6.86 -6.97
C HIS A 159 -21.22 8.31 -6.62
N ALA A 160 -19.93 8.58 -6.44
CA ALA A 160 -19.44 9.89 -6.03
C ALA A 160 -19.39 10.92 -7.18
N THR A 161 -19.13 10.48 -8.41
CA THR A 161 -19.05 11.34 -9.60
C THR A 161 -20.39 11.48 -10.33
N GLY A 162 -21.32 10.54 -10.13
CA GLY A 162 -22.55 10.43 -10.91
C GLY A 162 -22.36 9.92 -12.34
N ARG A 163 -21.13 9.51 -12.71
CA ARG A 163 -20.82 8.93 -14.01
C ARG A 163 -21.31 7.49 -14.13
N ALA A 164 -21.36 6.98 -15.35
CA ALA A 164 -21.76 5.60 -15.56
C ALA A 164 -20.65 4.62 -15.11
N VAL A 165 -21.05 3.47 -14.57
CA VAL A 165 -20.13 2.41 -14.09
C VAL A 165 -19.10 2.00 -15.14
N TRP A 166 -19.51 1.91 -16.41
CA TRP A 166 -18.60 1.53 -17.50
C TRP A 166 -17.55 2.61 -17.82
N GLU A 167 -17.87 3.89 -17.61
CA GLU A 167 -16.91 4.99 -17.79
C GLU A 167 -15.82 4.91 -16.73
N GLU A 168 -16.20 4.71 -15.47
CA GLU A 168 -15.25 4.59 -14.37
C GLU A 168 -14.45 3.28 -14.44
N PHE A 169 -15.05 2.21 -14.96
CA PHE A 169 -14.34 0.95 -15.23
C PHE A 169 -13.23 1.12 -16.26
N ILE A 170 -13.52 1.74 -17.41
CA ILE A 170 -12.51 1.97 -18.46
C ILE A 170 -11.36 2.82 -17.92
N ALA A 171 -11.68 3.92 -17.23
CA ALA A 171 -10.68 4.79 -16.65
C ALA A 171 -9.80 4.09 -15.61
N LEU A 172 -10.41 3.25 -14.75
CA LEU A 172 -9.66 2.45 -13.77
C LEU A 172 -8.79 1.39 -14.46
N ASP A 173 -9.30 0.70 -15.47
CA ASP A 173 -8.55 -0.32 -16.22
C ASP A 173 -7.31 0.28 -16.89
N GLU A 174 -7.43 1.44 -17.53
CA GLU A 174 -6.33 2.15 -18.18
C GLU A 174 -5.23 2.55 -17.19
N VAL A 175 -5.58 3.09 -16.01
CA VAL A 175 -4.56 3.43 -14.99
C VAL A 175 -3.91 2.18 -14.41
N LEU A 176 -4.68 1.11 -14.16
CA LEU A 176 -4.14 -0.13 -13.60
C LEU A 176 -3.20 -0.83 -14.59
N ALA A 177 -3.52 -0.83 -15.88
CA ALA A 177 -2.63 -1.34 -16.93
C ALA A 177 -1.29 -0.57 -16.94
N ARG A 178 -1.35 0.76 -17.01
CA ARG A 178 -0.16 1.62 -17.00
C ARG A 178 0.69 1.46 -15.75
N ILE A 179 0.07 1.35 -14.57
CA ILE A 179 0.82 1.07 -13.33
C ILE A 179 1.45 -0.32 -13.39
N GLY A 180 0.70 -1.31 -13.89
CA GLY A 180 1.11 -2.70 -14.03
C GLY A 180 2.36 -2.90 -14.88
N ASP A 181 2.60 -2.04 -15.89
CA ASP A 181 3.79 -2.10 -16.75
C ASP A 181 5.12 -2.01 -15.95
N GLY A 182 5.13 -1.30 -14.80
CA GLY A 182 6.30 -1.19 -13.92
C GLY A 182 6.43 -2.29 -12.86
N ALA A 183 5.64 -3.37 -12.92
CA ALA A 183 5.59 -4.38 -11.86
C ALA A 183 6.87 -5.21 -11.75
N ASP A 184 7.49 -5.56 -12.88
CA ASP A 184 8.72 -6.36 -12.89
C ASP A 184 9.88 -5.62 -12.22
N GLU A 185 9.96 -4.31 -12.42
CA GLU A 185 10.97 -3.43 -11.81
C GLU A 185 10.76 -3.33 -10.29
N ARG A 186 9.51 -3.20 -9.83
CA ARG A 186 9.16 -3.21 -8.40
C ARG A 186 9.46 -4.56 -7.75
N LEU A 187 9.16 -5.66 -8.44
CA LEU A 187 9.49 -7.01 -7.98
C LEU A 187 11.00 -7.22 -7.89
N ALA A 188 11.77 -6.80 -8.90
CA ALA A 188 13.23 -6.86 -8.89
C ALA A 188 13.83 -6.00 -7.77
N PHE A 189 13.30 -4.78 -7.56
CA PHE A 189 13.67 -3.91 -6.46
C PHE A 189 13.44 -4.60 -5.11
N GLN A 190 12.22 -5.08 -4.86
CA GLN A 190 11.91 -5.82 -3.63
C GLN A 190 12.85 -7.02 -3.48
N ALA A 191 13.09 -7.78 -4.56
CA ALA A 191 13.93 -8.97 -4.65
C ALA A 191 15.41 -8.73 -4.30
N SER A 192 15.88 -7.49 -4.37
CA SER A 192 17.27 -7.12 -4.02
C SER A 192 17.57 -7.04 -2.51
N PHE A 193 16.56 -6.98 -1.64
CA PHE A 193 16.73 -6.78 -0.19
C PHE A 193 16.50 -8.06 0.64
N PRO A 194 17.38 -8.45 1.57
CA PRO A 194 17.19 -9.71 2.30
C PRO A 194 15.99 -9.69 3.27
N ILE A 195 15.47 -10.89 3.59
CA ILE A 195 14.42 -11.09 4.61
C ILE A 195 14.98 -10.90 6.03
N HIS A 196 16.27 -11.14 6.23
CA HIS A 196 16.97 -10.92 7.49
C HIS A 196 17.98 -9.79 7.31
N GLY A 197 18.11 -8.92 8.31
CA GLY A 197 18.99 -7.75 8.30
C GLY A 197 19.89 -7.70 9.52
#